data_AF-A0A0D2MAW8-F1
#
_entry.id   AF-A0A0D2MAW8-F1
#
_cell.length_a   1.000
_cell.length_b   1.000
_cell.length_c   1.000
_cell.angle_alpha   90.00
_cell.angle_beta   90.00
_cell.angle_gamma   90.00
#
_symmetry.space_group_name_H-M   'P 1'
#
loop_
_entity.id
_entity.type
_entity.pdbx_description
1 polymer ?
#
loop_
_entity_poly.entity_id
_entity_poly.type
_entity_poly.pdbx_seq_one_letter_code
_entity_poly.pdbx_strand_id
1 'polypeptide(L)'
;NHPIYQLLKKHWTTTLSINALGRALLVPFVFAPLSPFTEAQITQFVQYEYSNFDWTKMYVPTDLHNCRFPVAELETNPKCHNYGYGRCINLTWNTLRKFVETVLTQHYTGGDAQVCGDPWLAAFCTEMQSPLGGNIAKVPTVTTLAGAIDAMTMCIHIAAPQHTAVNYLQQYYMT
;
A
#
# COMPACT_ATOMS: atom_id res chain seq x y z
N ASN A 1 2.69 -4.54 -22.84
CA ASN A 1 3.24 -5.76 -22.18
C ASN A 1 4.32 -5.44 -21.15
N HIS A 2 4.16 -4.36 -20.38
CA HIS A 2 5.16 -3.98 -19.38
C HIS A 2 5.19 -4.98 -18.21
N PRO A 3 6.37 -5.41 -17.70
CA PRO A 3 6.46 -6.42 -16.63
C PRO A 3 5.72 -5.99 -15.36
N ILE A 4 5.88 -4.73 -14.94
CA ILE A 4 5.17 -4.18 -13.78
C ILE A 4 3.65 -4.23 -13.95
N TYR A 5 3.13 -3.91 -15.14
CA TYR A 5 1.69 -3.99 -15.39
C TYR A 5 1.17 -5.43 -15.29
N GLN A 6 1.91 -6.40 -15.84
CA GLN A 6 1.53 -7.81 -15.77
C GLN A 6 1.55 -8.34 -14.33
N LEU A 7 2.52 -7.89 -13.53
CA LEU A 7 2.63 -8.19 -12.10
C LEU A 7 1.42 -7.65 -11.32
N LEU A 8 1.02 -6.38 -11.56
CA LEU A 8 0.03 -5.71 -10.72
C LEU A 8 -1.42 -5.92 -11.14
N LYS A 9 -1.72 -6.06 -12.44
CA LYS A 9 -3.10 -5.97 -12.96
C LYS A 9 -4.11 -6.89 -12.26
N LYS A 10 -3.69 -8.09 -11.85
CA LYS A 10 -4.60 -9.06 -11.20
C LYS A 10 -5.00 -8.61 -9.79
N HIS A 11 -4.13 -7.88 -9.10
CA HIS A 11 -4.38 -7.35 -7.75
C HIS A 11 -5.38 -6.19 -7.74
N TRP A 12 -5.70 -5.61 -8.90
CA TRP A 12 -6.66 -4.51 -9.03
C TRP A 12 -7.97 -4.91 -9.69
N THR A 13 -8.18 -6.21 -9.90
CA THR A 13 -9.43 -6.74 -10.44
C THR A 13 -10.57 -6.31 -9.53
N THR A 14 -11.60 -5.67 -10.08
CA THR A 14 -12.78 -5.10 -9.35
C THR A 14 -12.54 -3.90 -8.42
N THR A 15 -11.29 -3.46 -8.19
CA THR A 15 -10.99 -2.34 -7.27
C THR A 15 -11.68 -1.04 -7.69
N LEU A 16 -11.72 -0.73 -9.00
CA LEU A 16 -12.35 0.51 -9.47
C LEU A 16 -13.88 0.50 -9.27
N SER A 17 -14.54 -0.63 -9.53
CA SER A 17 -15.98 -0.76 -9.34
C SER A 17 -16.37 -0.64 -7.87
N ILE A 18 -15.63 -1.28 -6.96
CA ILE A 18 -15.93 -1.19 -5.53
C ILE A 18 -15.63 0.20 -4.97
N ASN A 19 -14.59 0.90 -5.47
CA ASN A 19 -14.32 2.29 -5.10
C ASN A 19 -15.42 3.24 -5.58
N ALA A 20 -15.99 3.01 -6.77
CA ALA A 20 -17.13 3.79 -7.26
C ALA A 20 -18.37 3.60 -6.36
N LEU A 21 -18.66 2.36 -5.96
CA LEU A 21 -19.73 2.06 -4.99
C LEU A 21 -19.44 2.68 -3.61
N GLY A 22 -18.19 2.66 -3.16
CA GLY A 22 -17.79 3.30 -1.90
C GLY A 22 -18.09 4.80 -1.86
N ARG A 23 -17.79 5.52 -2.95
CA ARG A 23 -18.12 6.96 -3.09
C ARG A 23 -19.62 7.21 -3.19
N ALA A 24 -20.34 6.39 -3.96
CA ALA A 24 -21.75 6.61 -4.23
C ALA A 24 -22.66 6.20 -3.06
N LEU A 25 -22.25 5.19 -2.27
CA LEU A 25 -23.09 4.56 -1.26
C LEU A 25 -22.50 4.63 0.15
N LEU A 26 -21.28 4.11 0.34
CA LEU A 26 -20.75 3.90 1.70
C LEU A 26 -20.52 5.21 2.46
N VAL A 27 -19.85 6.20 1.85
CA VAL A 27 -19.56 7.46 2.53
C VAL A 27 -20.84 8.23 2.93
N PRO A 28 -21.76 8.57 2.00
CA PRO A 28 -22.92 9.39 2.34
C PRO A 28 -24.01 8.64 3.12
N PHE A 29 -24.24 7.35 2.84
CA PHE A 29 -25.42 6.65 3.37
C PHE A 29 -25.12 5.62 4.46
N VAL A 30 -23.85 5.27 4.68
CA VAL A 30 -23.45 4.33 5.75
C VAL A 30 -22.57 5.01 6.79
N PHE A 31 -21.45 5.61 6.38
CA PHE A 31 -20.52 6.22 7.33
C PHE A 31 -21.06 7.52 7.93
N ALA A 32 -21.62 8.43 7.14
CA ALA A 32 -22.13 9.69 7.68
C ALA A 32 -23.25 9.49 8.72
N PRO A 33 -24.22 8.57 8.54
CA PRO A 33 -25.24 8.31 9.57
C PRO A 33 -24.73 7.56 10.81
N LEU A 34 -23.68 6.73 10.68
CA LEU A 34 -23.12 5.95 11.79
C LEU A 34 -22.02 6.69 12.57
N SER A 35 -21.52 7.79 12.01
CA SER A 35 -20.46 8.60 12.58
C SER A 35 -21.03 9.74 13.43
N PRO A 36 -20.37 10.13 14.54
CA PRO A 36 -20.71 11.36 15.25
C PRO A 36 -20.31 12.64 14.49
N PHE A 37 -19.62 12.51 13.35
CA PHE A 37 -19.15 13.61 12.52
C PHE A 37 -20.07 13.87 11.33
N THR A 38 -20.10 15.12 10.86
CA THR A 38 -20.80 15.47 9.62
C THR A 38 -20.08 14.89 8.40
N GLU A 39 -20.81 14.72 7.28
CA GLU A 39 -20.22 14.28 6.01
C GLU A 39 -19.04 15.17 5.57
N ALA A 40 -19.14 16.49 5.79
CA ALA A 40 -18.07 17.43 5.49
C ALA A 40 -16.81 17.17 6.34
N GLN A 41 -16.97 16.87 7.63
CA GLN A 41 -15.86 16.52 8.53
C GLN A 41 -15.22 15.17 8.16
N ILE A 42 -16.02 14.17 7.80
CA ILE A 42 -15.53 12.87 7.32
C ILE A 42 -14.72 13.06 6.04
N THR A 43 -15.26 13.84 5.09
CA THR A 43 -14.57 14.14 3.83
C THR A 43 -13.25 14.89 4.08
N GLN A 44 -13.25 15.87 4.97
CA GLN A 44 -12.05 16.60 5.35
C GLN A 44 -10.99 15.68 5.99
N PHE A 45 -11.42 14.76 6.86
CA PHE A 45 -10.53 13.77 7.47
C PHE A 45 -9.92 12.85 6.41
N VAL A 46 -10.72 12.30 5.50
CA VAL A 46 -10.22 11.45 4.40
C VAL A 46 -9.25 12.22 3.51
N GLN A 47 -9.54 13.47 3.18
CA GLN A 47 -8.64 14.32 2.41
C GLN A 47 -7.32 14.57 3.15
N TYR A 48 -7.38 14.84 4.45
CA TYR A 48 -6.18 15.01 5.28
C TYR A 48 -5.31 13.75 5.28
N GLU A 49 -5.90 12.58 5.51
CA GLU A 49 -5.17 11.29 5.49
C GLU A 49 -4.57 11.02 4.10
N TYR A 50 -5.32 11.26 3.03
CA TYR A 50 -4.84 11.09 1.65
C TYR A 50 -3.64 12.00 1.35
N SER A 51 -3.74 13.29 1.70
CA SER A 51 -2.66 14.27 1.45
C SER A 51 -1.43 14.04 2.33
N ASN A 52 -1.59 13.42 3.51
CA ASN A 52 -0.47 13.16 4.41
C ASN A 52 0.16 11.78 4.25
N PHE A 53 -0.50 10.87 3.52
CA PHE A 53 -0.02 9.51 3.27
C PHE A 53 1.41 9.52 2.71
N ASP A 54 2.31 8.90 3.45
CA ASP A 54 3.73 8.81 3.13
C ASP A 54 4.06 7.39 2.69
N TRP A 55 4.16 7.19 1.37
CA TRP A 55 4.19 5.87 0.75
C TRP A 55 5.30 4.98 1.32
N THR A 56 6.50 5.53 1.50
CA THR A 56 7.67 4.78 1.98
C THR A 56 7.67 4.58 3.49
N LYS A 57 7.08 5.50 4.27
CA LYS A 57 6.90 5.30 5.71
C LYS A 57 5.89 4.23 6.05
N MET A 58 4.95 3.99 5.14
CA MET A 58 3.95 2.94 5.27
C MET A 58 4.42 1.56 4.78
N TYR A 59 5.66 1.42 4.29
CA TYR A 59 6.24 0.09 4.08
C TYR A 59 6.27 -0.65 5.41
N VAL A 60 5.85 -1.92 5.42
CA VAL A 60 5.64 -2.68 6.67
C VAL A 60 6.83 -2.60 7.64
N PRO A 61 8.10 -2.80 7.23
CA PRO A 61 9.22 -2.70 8.16
C PRO A 61 9.39 -1.29 8.74
N THR A 62 9.16 -0.26 7.93
CA THR A 62 9.29 1.16 8.31
C THR A 62 8.16 1.57 9.24
N ASP A 63 6.92 1.19 8.92
CA ASP A 63 5.73 1.47 9.72
C ASP A 63 5.86 0.83 11.11
N LEU A 64 6.19 -0.47 11.16
CA LEU A 64 6.41 -1.18 12.42
C LEU A 64 7.51 -0.53 13.28
N HIS A 65 8.62 -0.13 12.67
CA HIS A 65 9.67 0.61 13.38
C HIS A 65 9.16 1.94 13.94
N ASN A 66 8.44 2.74 13.13
CA ASN A 66 7.88 4.03 13.53
C ASN A 66 6.85 3.90 14.66
N CYS A 67 6.08 2.81 14.65
CA CYS A 67 5.15 2.43 15.73
C CYS A 67 5.84 1.83 16.97
N ARG A 68 7.18 1.83 17.04
CA ARG A 68 7.99 1.30 18.16
C ARG A 68 7.99 -0.23 18.31
N PHE A 69 7.75 -0.94 17.20
CA PHE A 69 7.84 -2.40 17.05
C PHE A 69 8.88 -2.78 15.98
N PRO A 70 10.18 -2.53 16.19
CA PRO A 70 11.20 -2.83 15.18
C PRO A 70 11.19 -4.33 14.82
N VAL A 71 11.37 -4.62 13.53
CA VAL A 71 11.22 -5.99 12.99
C VAL A 71 12.12 -7.03 13.65
N ALA A 72 13.32 -6.64 14.10
CA ALA A 72 14.28 -7.52 14.77
C ALA A 72 13.81 -7.99 16.16
N GLU A 73 12.85 -7.28 16.77
CA GLU A 73 12.32 -7.56 18.10
C GLU A 73 10.99 -8.32 18.06
N LEU A 74 10.35 -8.48 16.89
CA LEU A 74 8.99 -9.02 16.80
C LEU A 74 8.86 -10.45 17.35
N GLU A 75 9.90 -11.27 17.22
CA GLU A 75 9.91 -12.67 17.66
C GLU A 75 10.51 -12.85 19.06
N THR A 76 11.38 -11.93 19.51
CA THR A 76 12.20 -12.10 20.71
C THR A 76 11.75 -11.23 21.87
N ASN A 77 11.16 -10.07 21.60
CA ASN A 77 10.75 -9.14 22.65
C ASN A 77 9.37 -9.56 23.22
N PRO A 78 9.25 -9.82 24.53
CA PRO A 78 7.98 -10.18 25.16
C PRO A 78 6.84 -9.19 24.90
N LYS A 79 7.15 -7.91 24.66
CA LYS A 79 6.14 -6.89 24.32
C LYS A 79 5.38 -7.21 23.02
N CYS A 80 6.01 -7.95 22.11
CA CYS A 80 5.46 -8.30 20.79
C CYS A 80 4.66 -9.61 20.80
N HIS A 81 4.65 -10.35 21.92
CA HIS A 81 4.08 -11.70 21.98
C HIS A 81 2.61 -11.76 21.50
N ASN A 82 1.79 -10.78 21.93
CA ASN A 82 0.38 -10.69 21.55
C ASN A 82 0.15 -9.87 20.27
N TYR A 83 1.20 -9.36 19.62
CA TYR A 83 1.06 -8.53 18.43
C TYR A 83 1.02 -9.37 17.15
N GLY A 84 -0.05 -10.16 17.03
CA GLY A 84 -0.24 -11.11 15.93
C GLY A 84 -0.20 -10.44 14.55
N TYR A 85 -0.82 -9.27 14.40
CA TYR A 85 -0.75 -8.50 13.14
C TYR A 85 0.69 -8.16 12.77
N GLY A 86 1.47 -7.54 13.66
CA GLY A 86 2.84 -7.10 13.37
C GLY A 86 3.76 -8.25 12.93
N ARG A 87 3.66 -9.40 13.59
CA ARG A 87 4.44 -10.61 13.24
C ARG A 87 4.03 -11.18 11.88
N CYS A 88 2.72 -11.38 11.67
CA CYS A 88 2.20 -11.95 10.43
C CYS A 88 2.40 -11.04 9.22
N ILE A 89 2.19 -9.73 9.39
CA ILE A 89 2.29 -8.78 8.27
C ILE A 89 3.74 -8.59 7.85
N ASN A 90 4.70 -8.62 8.78
CA ASN A 90 6.14 -8.61 8.46
C ASN A 90 6.55 -9.87 7.68
N LEU A 91 6.11 -11.05 8.10
CA LEU A 91 6.37 -12.30 7.36
C LEU A 91 5.77 -12.25 5.95
N THR A 92 4.54 -11.76 5.83
CA THR A 92 3.84 -11.62 4.55
C THR A 92 4.55 -10.63 3.64
N TRP A 93 4.96 -9.47 4.17
CA TRP A 93 5.74 -8.47 3.43
C TRP A 93 7.02 -9.07 2.85
N ASN A 94 7.83 -9.75 3.66
CA ASN A 94 9.08 -10.36 3.21
C ASN A 94 8.86 -11.42 2.12
N THR A 95 7.77 -12.19 2.24
CA THR A 95 7.38 -13.19 1.24
C THR A 95 6.99 -12.53 -0.09
N LEU A 96 6.15 -11.49 -0.04
CA LEU A 96 5.76 -10.71 -1.21
C LEU A 96 6.97 -10.04 -1.86
N ARG A 97 7.84 -9.42 -1.06
CA ARG A 97 9.05 -8.76 -1.54
C ARG A 97 9.95 -9.72 -2.29
N LYS A 98 10.17 -10.92 -1.77
CA LYS A 98 10.96 -11.97 -2.43
C LYS A 98 10.32 -12.44 -3.74
N PHE A 99 8.99 -12.57 -3.78
CA PHE A 99 8.26 -12.87 -5.01
C PHE A 99 8.45 -11.78 -6.06
N VAL A 100 8.23 -10.51 -5.69
CA VAL A 100 8.41 -9.35 -6.58
C VAL A 100 9.86 -9.26 -7.06
N GLU A 101 10.83 -9.42 -6.18
CA GLU A 101 12.26 -9.48 -6.52
C GLU A 101 12.55 -10.56 -7.55
N THR A 102 12.03 -11.77 -7.35
CA THR A 102 12.21 -12.89 -8.30
C THR A 102 11.67 -12.56 -9.69
N VAL A 103 10.51 -11.88 -9.76
CA VAL A 103 9.91 -11.48 -11.05
C VAL A 103 10.68 -10.33 -11.69
N LEU A 104 10.95 -9.25 -10.94
CA LEU A 104 11.54 -8.05 -11.51
C LEU A 104 13.01 -8.25 -11.93
N THR A 105 13.77 -9.07 -11.21
CA THR A 105 15.17 -9.39 -11.59
C THR A 105 15.27 -10.15 -12.92
N GLN A 106 14.23 -10.90 -13.32
CA GLN A 106 14.17 -11.55 -14.63
C GLN A 106 13.93 -10.57 -15.78
N HIS A 107 13.35 -9.40 -15.50
CA HIS A 107 13.00 -8.39 -16.51
C HIS A 107 13.97 -7.20 -16.53
N TYR A 108 14.48 -6.81 -15.37
CA TYR A 108 15.48 -5.75 -15.19
C TYR A 108 16.88 -6.34 -15.03
N THR A 109 17.34 -7.12 -16.01
CA THR A 109 18.67 -7.78 -15.97
C THR A 109 19.83 -6.79 -15.97
N GLY A 110 19.61 -5.56 -16.44
CA GLY A 110 20.57 -4.45 -16.34
C GLY A 110 20.56 -3.73 -14.99
N GLY A 111 19.80 -4.22 -14.01
CA GLY A 111 19.73 -3.67 -12.66
C GLY A 111 19.23 -2.22 -12.64
N ASP A 112 19.84 -1.41 -11.77
CA ASP A 112 19.47 -0.01 -11.55
C ASP A 112 19.54 0.84 -12.83
N ALA A 113 20.51 0.59 -13.71
CA ALA A 113 20.64 1.34 -14.96
C ALA A 113 19.42 1.15 -15.87
N GLN A 114 18.89 -0.08 -15.94
CA GLN A 114 17.69 -0.37 -16.74
C GLN A 114 16.43 0.21 -16.10
N VAL A 115 16.32 0.19 -14.77
CA VAL A 115 15.18 0.80 -14.04
C VAL A 115 15.19 2.31 -14.19
N CYS A 116 16.34 2.95 -14.02
CA CYS A 116 16.51 4.38 -14.21
C CYS A 116 16.21 4.81 -15.66
N GLY A 117 16.49 3.94 -16.63
CA GLY A 117 16.20 4.15 -18.05
C GLY A 117 14.79 3.78 -18.49
N ASP A 118 13.91 3.33 -17.59
CA ASP A 118 12.55 2.91 -17.92
C ASP A 118 11.58 4.11 -17.97
N PRO A 119 11.16 4.56 -19.17
CA PRO A 119 10.31 5.74 -19.29
C PRO A 119 8.90 5.51 -18.76
N TRP A 120 8.42 4.26 -18.74
CA TRP A 120 7.06 3.94 -18.31
C TRP A 120 6.96 3.94 -16.79
N LEU A 121 7.99 3.42 -16.10
CA LEU A 121 8.06 3.49 -14.65
C LEU A 121 8.24 4.93 -14.15
N ALA A 122 9.09 5.72 -14.82
CA ALA A 122 9.26 7.14 -14.52
C ALA A 122 7.95 7.93 -14.73
N ALA A 123 7.24 7.67 -15.83
CA ALA A 123 5.94 8.26 -16.10
C ALA A 123 4.89 7.85 -15.06
N PHE A 124 4.88 6.58 -14.65
CA PHE A 124 3.99 6.11 -13.59
C PHE A 124 4.23 6.83 -12.26
N CYS A 125 5.50 6.99 -11.84
CA CYS A 125 5.83 7.73 -10.62
C CYS A 125 5.38 9.20 -10.73
N THR A 126 5.63 9.84 -11.88
CA THR A 126 5.20 11.21 -12.16
C THR A 126 3.68 11.34 -12.10
N GLU A 127 2.93 10.42 -12.70
CA GLU A 127 1.46 10.42 -12.71
C GLU A 127 0.90 10.28 -11.30
N MET A 128 1.48 9.40 -10.47
CA MET A 128 1.07 9.20 -9.09
C MET A 128 1.30 10.46 -8.21
N GLN A 129 2.38 11.19 -8.47
CA GLN A 129 2.71 12.43 -7.75
C GLN A 129 1.94 13.65 -8.27
N SER A 130 1.55 13.65 -9.54
CA SER A 130 0.93 14.79 -10.22
C SER A 130 -0.39 15.23 -9.56
N PRO A 131 -0.61 16.55 -9.36
CA PRO A 131 -1.89 17.07 -8.87
C PRO A 131 -3.10 16.75 -9.78
N LEU A 132 -2.84 16.49 -11.06
CA LEU A 132 -3.88 16.10 -12.04
C LEU A 132 -4.05 14.58 -12.17
N GLY A 133 -3.14 13.81 -11.55
CA GLY A 133 -3.15 12.34 -11.55
C GLY A 133 -3.48 11.81 -10.16
N GLY A 134 -2.56 11.06 -9.57
CA GLY A 134 -2.74 10.45 -8.25
C GLY A 134 -2.73 11.47 -7.10
N ASN A 135 -2.06 12.61 -7.25
CA ASN A 135 -1.91 13.63 -6.20
C ASN A 135 -1.41 13.06 -4.85
N ILE A 136 -0.55 12.04 -4.89
CA ILE A 136 0.13 11.48 -3.71
C ILE A 136 1.58 11.94 -3.75
N ALA A 137 1.84 13.14 -3.22
CA ALA A 137 3.14 13.81 -3.34
C ALA A 137 4.32 13.01 -2.78
N LYS A 138 4.08 12.12 -1.81
CA LYS A 138 5.11 11.32 -1.13
C LYS A 138 5.28 9.91 -1.72
N VAL A 139 4.83 9.67 -2.94
CA VAL A 139 5.21 8.46 -3.71
C VAL A 139 6.68 8.62 -4.15
N PRO A 140 7.54 7.60 -3.98
CA PRO A 140 8.94 7.72 -4.36
C PRO A 140 9.10 7.75 -5.89
N THR A 141 10.05 8.55 -6.36
CA THR A 141 10.60 8.37 -7.72
C THR A 141 11.52 7.17 -7.70
N VAL A 142 11.19 6.15 -8.49
CA VAL A 142 11.92 4.89 -8.50
C VAL A 142 13.02 4.92 -9.57
N THR A 143 14.28 4.86 -9.12
CA THR A 143 15.46 4.84 -10.01
C THR A 143 16.35 3.61 -9.81
N THR A 144 16.04 2.76 -8.82
CA THR A 144 16.79 1.55 -8.50
C THR A 144 15.89 0.33 -8.52
N LEU A 145 16.46 -0.84 -8.80
CA LEU A 145 15.75 -2.12 -8.77
C LEU A 145 15.22 -2.43 -7.38
N ALA A 146 15.99 -2.13 -6.33
CA ALA A 146 15.51 -2.27 -4.95
C ALA A 146 14.27 -1.37 -4.69
N GLY A 147 14.32 -0.11 -5.14
CA GLY A 147 13.18 0.80 -5.03
C GLY A 147 11.95 0.33 -5.80
N ALA A 148 12.14 -0.26 -6.99
CA ALA A 148 11.05 -0.83 -7.77
C ALA A 148 10.43 -2.04 -7.05
N ILE A 149 11.26 -2.92 -6.52
CA ILE A 149 10.82 -4.08 -5.74
C ILE A 149 9.98 -3.62 -4.55
N ASP A 150 10.46 -2.66 -3.77
CA ASP A 150 9.74 -2.18 -2.57
C ASP A 150 8.42 -1.47 -2.94
N ALA A 151 8.45 -0.62 -3.97
CA ALA A 151 7.26 0.09 -4.42
C ALA A 151 6.17 -0.87 -4.93
N MET A 152 6.54 -1.88 -5.73
CA MET A 152 5.59 -2.86 -6.25
C MET A 152 5.11 -3.82 -5.16
N THR A 153 5.97 -4.13 -4.19
CA THR A 153 5.58 -4.88 -2.98
C THR A 153 4.51 -4.12 -2.21
N MET A 154 4.67 -2.80 -2.04
CA MET A 154 3.67 -1.95 -1.39
C MET A 154 2.32 -1.97 -2.12
N CYS A 155 2.33 -1.87 -3.46
CA CYS A 155 1.10 -1.97 -4.26
C CYS A 155 0.33 -3.26 -3.98
N ILE A 156 1.02 -4.41 -3.95
CA ILE A 156 0.41 -5.72 -3.69
C ILE A 156 -0.02 -5.82 -2.23
N HIS A 157 0.80 -5.33 -1.30
CA HIS A 157 0.53 -5.34 0.14
C HIS A 157 -0.77 -4.58 0.48
N ILE A 158 -0.94 -3.36 -0.05
CA ILE A 158 -2.17 -2.58 0.15
C ILE A 158 -3.37 -3.34 -0.41
N ALA A 159 -3.25 -3.84 -1.64
CA ALA A 159 -4.37 -4.45 -2.37
C ALA A 159 -4.87 -5.77 -1.79
N ALA A 160 -4.01 -6.52 -1.08
CA ALA A 160 -4.35 -7.86 -0.59
C ALA A 160 -4.22 -7.99 0.94
N PRO A 161 -3.03 -8.22 1.53
CA PRO A 161 -2.93 -8.53 2.96
C PRO A 161 -3.38 -7.38 3.85
N GLN A 162 -3.06 -6.13 3.50
CA GLN A 162 -3.47 -4.98 4.31
C GLN A 162 -4.98 -4.79 4.29
N HIS A 163 -5.58 -4.75 3.09
CA HIS A 163 -7.03 -4.67 2.95
C HIS A 163 -7.72 -5.79 3.73
N THR A 164 -7.25 -7.04 3.59
CA THR A 164 -7.82 -8.19 4.31
C THR A 164 -7.73 -8.01 5.83
N ALA A 165 -6.57 -7.56 6.34
CA ALA A 165 -6.35 -7.38 7.78
C ALA A 165 -7.33 -6.38 8.41
N VAL A 166 -7.69 -5.31 7.68
CA VAL A 166 -8.60 -4.26 8.19
C VAL A 166 -10.07 -4.48 7.81
N ASN A 167 -10.37 -5.45 6.95
CA ASN A 167 -11.72 -5.69 6.41
C ASN A 167 -12.34 -7.01 6.89
N TYR A 168 -11.59 -8.11 6.95
CA TYR A 168 -12.17 -9.46 7.10
C TYR A 168 -12.94 -9.68 8.41
N LEU A 169 -12.44 -9.12 9.52
CA LEU A 169 -13.08 -9.23 10.84
C LEU A 169 -13.97 -8.03 11.19
N GLN A 170 -14.29 -7.14 10.24
CA GLN A 170 -15.18 -6.00 10.52
C GLN A 170 -16.52 -6.47 11.09
N GLN A 171 -17.09 -7.55 10.55
CA GLN A 171 -18.32 -8.11 11.11
C GLN A 171 -18.13 -8.52 12.59
N TYR A 172 -17.10 -9.31 12.90
CA TYR A 172 -16.87 -9.78 14.27
C TYR A 172 -16.68 -8.65 15.29
N TYR A 173 -16.05 -7.54 14.92
CA TYR A 173 -15.76 -6.43 15.83
C TYR A 173 -16.79 -5.29 15.81
N MET A 174 -17.62 -5.18 14.76
CA MET A 174 -18.50 -4.02 14.53
C MET A 174 -19.98 -4.39 14.41
N THR A 175 -20.36 -5.65 14.64
CA THR A 175 -21.75 -6.10 14.80
C THR A 175 -21.96 -6.72 16.16
#